data_AF-A0A2A4ED28-F1
#
_entry.id   AF-A0A2A4ED28-F1
#
_cell.length_a   1.000
_cell.length_b   1.000
_cell.length_c   1.000
_cell.angle_alpha   90.00
_cell.angle_beta   90.00
_cell.angle_gamma   90.00
#
_symmetry.space_group_name_H-M   'P 1'
#
loop_
_entity.id
_entity.type
_entity.pdbx_description
1 polymer ?
#
loop_
_entity_poly.entity_id
_entity_poly.type
_entity_poly.pdbx_seq_one_letter_code
_entity_poly.pdbx_strand_id
1 'polypeptide(L)' 'MSTPSDATPAAGEQPPTIEIIRGNATEEELAALTAVVSDAYAQESADAVAEEPRVSAWIKTQRSMRRPLRRDIPWGRFSG' A
#
# COMPACT_ATOMS: atom_id res chain seq x y z
N MET A 1 22.73 -33.61 -13.76
CA MET A 1 23.07 -32.18 -13.97
C MET A 1 21.89 -31.36 -13.47
N SER A 2 21.95 -30.89 -12.22
CA SER A 2 20.91 -30.03 -11.66
C SER A 2 21.14 -28.60 -12.18
N THR A 3 20.16 -28.05 -12.88
CA THR A 3 20.11 -26.61 -13.18
C THR A 3 19.79 -25.84 -11.89
N PRO A 4 20.37 -24.64 -11.66
CA PRO A 4 19.94 -23.81 -10.54
C PRO A 4 18.48 -23.38 -10.76
N SER A 5 17.72 -23.38 -9.67
CA SER A 5 16.35 -22.88 -9.62
C SER A 5 16.33 -21.41 -10.02
N ASP A 6 15.46 -21.05 -10.95
CA ASP A 6 15.09 -19.67 -11.22
C ASP A 6 14.56 -19.05 -9.92
N ALA A 7 15.26 -18.04 -9.40
CA ALA A 7 14.88 -17.39 -8.16
C ALA A 7 13.71 -16.45 -8.49
N THR A 8 12.51 -16.74 -7.96
CA THR A 8 11.39 -15.80 -8.07
C THR A 8 11.80 -14.50 -7.37
N PRO A 9 11.96 -13.37 -8.09
CA PRO A 9 12.25 -12.10 -7.44
C PRO A 9 11.10 -11.77 -6.48
N ALA A 10 11.44 -11.21 -5.33
CA ALA A 10 10.43 -10.69 -4.42
C ALA A 10 9.55 -9.67 -5.17
N ALA A 11 8.26 -9.58 -4.85
CA ALA A 11 7.27 -8.85 -5.62
C ALA A 11 7.54 -7.33 -5.81
N GLY A 12 8.59 -6.78 -5.19
CA GLY A 12 9.08 -5.41 -5.39
C GLY A 12 10.41 -5.28 -6.16
N GLU A 13 11.03 -6.38 -6.59
CA GLU A 13 12.36 -6.36 -7.25
C GLU A 13 12.27 -6.43 -8.79
N GLN A 14 11.08 -6.67 -9.34
CA GLN A 14 10.89 -6.77 -10.79
C GLN A 14 10.96 -5.37 -11.40
N PRO A 15 11.85 -5.11 -12.39
CA PRO A 15 11.90 -3.80 -13.03
C PRO A 15 10.56 -3.48 -13.72
N PRO A 16 10.18 -2.19 -13.79
CA PRO A 16 8.93 -1.79 -14.42
C PRO A 16 8.94 -2.11 -15.92
N THR A 17 7.80 -2.58 -16.43
CA THR A 17 7.62 -2.77 -17.88
C THR A 17 7.44 -1.41 -18.55
N ILE A 18 8.34 -1.06 -19.47
CA ILE A 18 8.30 0.20 -20.23
C ILE A 18 8.04 -0.12 -21.71
N GLU A 19 6.99 0.45 -22.29
CA GLU A 19 6.62 0.30 -23.70
C GLU A 19 6.71 1.64 -24.44
N ILE A 20 7.41 1.67 -25.58
CA ILE A 20 7.59 2.86 -26.41
C ILE A 20 6.64 2.79 -27.60
N ILE A 21 5.61 3.64 -27.61
CA ILE A 21 4.54 3.59 -28.63
C ILE A 21 4.91 4.36 -29.91
N ARG A 22 5.77 5.37 -29.83
CA ARG A 22 6.12 6.25 -30.95
C ARG A 22 7.51 6.88 -30.76
N GLY A 23 8.22 7.07 -31.87
CA GLY A 23 9.48 7.80 -31.92
C GLY A 23 10.44 7.19 -32.94
N ASN A 24 11.56 7.87 -33.22
CA ASN A 24 12.68 7.32 -33.97
C ASN A 24 13.98 7.73 -33.26
N ALA A 25 14.11 7.31 -32.01
CA ALA A 25 15.30 7.53 -31.19
C ALA A 25 16.36 6.47 -31.50
N THR A 26 17.63 6.80 -31.26
CA THR A 26 18.71 5.81 -31.39
C THR A 26 18.71 4.84 -30.20
N GLU A 27 19.44 3.73 -30.30
CA GLU A 27 19.57 2.75 -29.21
C GLU A 27 20.17 3.38 -27.95
N GLU A 28 21.15 4.28 -28.11
CA GLU A 28 21.79 4.99 -27.01
C GLU A 28 20.82 5.94 -26.30
N GLU A 29 19.98 6.64 -27.06
CA GLU A 29 18.96 7.52 -26.51
C GLU A 29 17.87 6.72 -25.78
N LEU A 30 17.48 5.56 -26.31
CA LEU A 30 16.53 4.66 -25.65
C LEU A 30 17.10 4.08 -24.35
N ALA A 31 18.38 3.72 -24.34
CA ALA A 31 19.06 3.26 -23.13
C ALA A 31 19.12 4.36 -22.07
N ALA A 32 19.50 5.58 -22.47
CA ALA A 32 19.53 6.73 -21.57
C ALA A 32 18.13 7.04 -21.00
N LEU A 33 17.11 7.06 -21.84
CA LEU A 33 15.72 7.30 -21.42
C LEU A 33 15.25 6.24 -20.42
N THR A 34 15.42 4.96 -20.76
CA THR A 34 14.95 3.85 -19.93
C THR A 34 15.66 3.84 -18.58
N ALA A 35 16.96 4.12 -18.55
CA ALA A 35 17.73 4.21 -17.31
C ALA A 35 17.21 5.33 -16.40
N VAL A 36 17.02 6.53 -16.94
CA VAL A 36 16.53 7.69 -16.16
C VAL A 36 15.12 7.46 -15.63
N VAL A 37 14.21 6.92 -16.45
CA VAL A 37 12.83 6.64 -16.03
C VAL A 37 12.78 5.54 -14.98
N SER A 38 13.59 4.49 -15.14
CA SER A 38 13.66 3.39 -14.17
C SER A 38 14.21 3.86 -12.83
N ASP A 39 15.25 4.71 -12.83
CA ASP A 39 15.83 5.29 -11.62
C ASP A 39 14.83 6.21 -10.89
N ALA A 40 14.17 7.10 -11.64
CA ALA A 40 13.13 7.96 -11.10
C ALA A 40 11.97 7.15 -10.47
N TYR A 41 11.54 6.08 -11.16
CA TYR A 41 10.52 5.17 -10.63
C TYR A 41 10.99 4.45 -9.36
N ALA A 42 12.22 3.94 -9.34
CA ALA A 42 12.78 3.26 -8.17
C ALA A 42 12.81 4.21 -6.96
N GLN A 43 13.28 5.43 -7.14
CA GLN A 43 13.31 6.45 -6.09
C GLN A 43 11.91 6.79 -5.59
N GLU A 44 10.97 7.04 -6.50
CA GLU A 44 9.57 7.33 -6.13
C GLU A 44 8.93 6.15 -5.40
N SER A 45 9.16 4.92 -5.86
CA SER A 45 8.63 3.71 -5.23
C SER A 45 9.17 3.51 -3.81
N ALA A 46 10.43 3.88 -3.57
CA ALA A 46 11.05 3.82 -2.25
C ALA A 46 10.49 4.89 -1.30
N ASP A 47 10.15 6.07 -1.83
CA ASP A 47 9.59 7.17 -1.05
C ASP A 47 8.07 7.03 -0.84
N ALA A 48 7.36 6.37 -1.77
CA ALA A 48 5.92 6.13 -1.74
C ALA A 48 5.50 4.97 -0.81
N VAL A 49 6.17 4.83 0.33
CA VAL A 49 5.76 3.90 1.39
C VAL A 49 4.75 4.62 2.27
N ALA A 50 3.48 4.61 1.86
CA ALA A 50 2.40 5.05 2.72
C ALA A 50 2.40 4.19 3.99
N GLU A 51 2.46 4.81 5.17
CA GLU A 51 2.35 4.09 6.43
C GLU A 51 0.95 3.45 6.49
N GLU A 52 0.90 2.12 6.40
CA GLU A 52 -0.37 1.42 6.50
C GLU A 52 -0.93 1.61 7.92
N PRO A 53 -2.18 2.10 8.08
CA PRO A 53 -2.73 2.40 9.39
C PRO A 53 -2.71 1.16 10.28
N ARG A 54 -1.79 1.13 11.25
CA ARG A 54 -1.70 0.04 12.22
C ARG A 54 -2.83 0.16 13.24
N VAL A 55 -3.96 -0.46 12.92
CA VAL A 55 -5.07 -0.58 13.88
C VAL A 55 -4.76 -1.67 14.90
N SER A 56 -4.80 -1.30 16.19
CA SER A 56 -4.60 -2.26 17.27
C SER A 56 -5.71 -3.32 17.29
N ALA A 57 -5.41 -4.50 17.84
CA ALA A 57 -6.42 -5.53 18.05
C ALA A 57 -7.61 -5.02 18.89
N TRP A 58 -7.35 -4.10 19.84
CA TRP A 58 -8.38 -3.43 20.62
C TRP A 58 -9.28 -2.53 19.75
N ILE A 59 -8.71 -1.68 18.89
CA ILE A 59 -9.48 -0.83 17.97
C ILE A 59 -10.35 -1.69 17.04
N LYS A 60 -9.79 -2.78 16.49
CA LYS A 60 -10.51 -3.74 15.63
C LYS A 60 -11.69 -4.42 16.34
N THR A 61 -11.60 -4.63 17.65
CA THR A 61 -12.61 -5.37 18.43
C THR A 61 -13.53 -4.48 19.27
N GLN A 62 -13.22 -3.19 19.39
CA GLN A 62 -14.00 -2.23 20.14
C GLN A 62 -15.41 -2.12 19.53
N ARG A 63 -16.41 -2.54 20.29
CA ARG A 63 -17.82 -2.33 19.92
C ARG A 63 -18.22 -0.89 20.19
N SER A 64 -19.20 -0.38 19.43
CA SER A 64 -19.75 0.95 19.68
C SER A 64 -20.18 1.08 21.14
N MET A 65 -19.75 2.17 21.79
CA MET A 65 -20.21 2.46 23.14
C MET A 65 -21.72 2.57 23.12
N ARG A 66 -22.40 1.86 24.02
CA ARG A 66 -23.84 1.99 24.16
C ARG A 66 -24.18 3.44 24.46
N ARG A 67 -25.31 3.91 23.92
CA ARG A 67 -25.81 5.24 24.21
C ARG A 67 -25.94 5.42 25.74
N PRO A 68 -25.47 6.54 26.31
CA PRO A 68 -25.63 6.82 27.73
C PRO A 68 -27.08 6.66 28.15
N LEU A 69 -27.30 6.21 29.39
CA LEU A 69 -28.64 6.03 29.93
C LEU A 69 -29.39 7.37 29.92
N ARG A 70 -30.61 7.34 29.36
CA ARG A 70 -31.51 8.50 29.27
C ARG A 70 -32.08 8.81 30.66
N ARG A 71 -31.38 9.67 31.40
CA ARG A 71 -31.80 10.20 32.72
C ARG A 71 -33.06 11.10 32.66
N ASP A 72 -33.47 11.49 31.46
CA ASP A 72 -34.72 12.18 31.18
C ASP A 72 -35.94 11.25 31.22
N ILE A 73 -35.74 9.92 31.28
CA ILE A 73 -36.81 8.93 31.37
C ILE A 73 -36.88 8.41 32.81
N PRO A 74 -38.01 8.60 33.52
CA PRO A 74 -38.16 8.07 34.87
C PRO A 74 -38.13 6.53 34.86
N TRP A 75 -37.38 5.94 35.80
CA TRP A 75 -37.20 4.49 35.89
C TRP A 75 -38.42 3.81 36.51
N GLY A 76 -39.48 3.62 35.72
CA GLY A 76 -40.67 2.89 36.14
C GLY A 76 -41.25 3.35 37.48
N ARG A 77 -41.91 2.42 38.20
CA ARG A 77 -42.64 2.67 39.46
C ARG A 77 -41.77 2.61 40.72
N PHE A 78 -40.45 2.70 40.62
CA PHE A 78 -39.58 2.70 41.79
C PHE A 78 -39.25 4.13 42.20
N SER A 79 -40.07 4.66 43.12
CA SER A 79 -39.90 5.98 43.72
C SER A 79 -40.01 5.85 45.23
N GLY A 80 -38.95 5.38 45.89
CA GLY A 80 -38.92 5.23 47.35
C GLY A 80 -39.77 4.07 47.87
#